data_AF-A0A845ZBJ3-F1
#
_entry.id   AF-A0A845ZBJ3-F1
#
_cell.length_a   1.000
_cell.length_b   1.000
_cell.length_c   1.000
_cell.angle_alpha   90.00
_cell.angle_beta   90.00
_cell.angle_gamma   90.00
#
_symmetry.space_group_name_H-M   'P 1'
#
loop_
_entity.id
_entity.type
_entity.pdbx_description
1 polymer ?
#
loop_
_entity_poly.entity_id
_entity_poly.type
_entity_poly.pdbx_seq_one_letter_code
_entity_poly.pdbx_strand_id
1 'polypeptide(L)'
;PRLLSKSAIEVSETDQSIDQRRLGGGQGAILHKHRKGNYWILNEGGTDYMVPKNNIKINEYSLETVTNLFECQGYQPEYSGFKLIKPAMVSSVSRGEIWQLVEPGVLQFY
;
A
#
# COMPACT_ATOMS: atom_id res chain seq x y z
N PRO A 1 -6.02 -4.98 -18.28
CA PRO A 1 -6.53 -5.16 -16.91
C PRO A 1 -7.72 -4.21 -16.60
N ARG A 2 -8.95 -4.59 -17.01
CA ARG A 2 -10.18 -3.78 -16.83
C ARG A 2 -11.20 -4.42 -15.86
N LEU A 3 -10.90 -5.60 -15.30
CA LEU A 3 -11.86 -6.39 -14.52
C LEU A 3 -11.66 -6.30 -13.00
N LEU A 4 -10.48 -5.92 -12.51
CA LEU A 4 -10.20 -5.79 -11.06
C LEU A 4 -10.83 -4.54 -10.42
N SER A 5 -11.24 -3.54 -11.21
CA SER A 5 -11.70 -2.24 -10.70
C SER A 5 -13.15 -2.23 -10.21
N LYS A 6 -13.94 -3.28 -10.43
CA LYS A 6 -15.36 -3.30 -9.99
C LYS A 6 -15.54 -3.64 -8.50
N SER A 7 -14.54 -4.22 -7.86
CA SER A 7 -14.59 -4.67 -6.46
C SER A 7 -13.44 -4.17 -5.60
N ALA A 8 -12.52 -3.38 -6.16
CA ALA A 8 -11.38 -2.82 -5.43
C ALA A 8 -11.81 -1.63 -4.57
N ILE A 9 -11.41 -1.62 -3.30
CA ILE A 9 -11.63 -0.48 -2.41
C ILE A 9 -10.40 0.43 -2.48
N GLU A 10 -10.60 1.71 -2.80
CA GLU A 10 -9.50 2.66 -2.85
C GLU A 10 -9.11 3.16 -1.46
N VAL A 11 -7.83 3.06 -1.13
CA VAL A 11 -7.30 3.42 0.19
C VAL A 11 -6.02 4.24 0.09
N SER A 12 -5.79 5.06 1.11
CA SER A 12 -4.50 5.71 1.38
C SER A 12 -4.12 5.55 2.84
N GLU A 13 -2.83 5.61 3.10
CA GLU A 13 -2.32 5.72 4.46
C GLU A 13 -2.78 7.04 5.09
N THR A 14 -3.10 7.04 6.39
CA THR A 14 -3.47 8.27 7.11
C THR A 14 -2.23 9.08 7.46
N ASP A 15 -2.33 10.42 7.36
CA ASP A 15 -1.25 11.32 7.79
C ASP A 15 -0.87 11.07 9.27
N GLN A 16 -1.86 10.78 10.12
CA GLN A 16 -1.64 10.41 11.51
C GLN A 16 -0.78 9.15 11.69
N SER A 17 -0.96 8.14 10.83
CA SER A 17 -0.13 6.92 10.86
C SER A 17 1.29 7.20 10.37
N ILE A 18 1.45 8.10 9.39
CA ILE A 18 2.76 8.54 8.91
C ILE A 18 3.50 9.27 10.03
N ASP A 19 2.82 10.21 10.70
CA ASP A 19 3.40 11.01 11.78
C ASP A 19 3.74 10.18 13.01
N GLN A 20 2.86 9.25 13.43
CA GLN A 20 3.14 8.37 14.57
C GLN A 20 4.36 7.47 14.35
N ARG A 21 4.56 6.96 13.13
CA ARG A 21 5.76 6.15 12.81
C ARG A 21 7.03 6.99 12.81
N ARG A 22 6.99 8.20 12.25
CA ARG A 22 8.12 9.14 12.28
C ARG A 22 8.53 9.52 13.70
N LEU A 23 7.56 9.50 14.63
CA LEU A 23 7.79 9.71 16.06
C LEU A 23 8.23 8.44 16.82
N GLY A 24 8.48 7.31 16.14
CA GLY A 24 8.93 6.05 16.75
C GLY A 24 7.80 5.19 17.33
N GLY A 25 6.53 5.52 17.04
CA GLY A 25 5.40 4.68 17.37
C GLY A 25 5.44 3.40 16.53
N GLY A 26 5.74 2.26 17.14
CA GLY A 26 5.82 0.95 16.49
C GLY A 26 4.50 0.39 15.96
N GLN A 27 3.51 1.24 15.65
CA GLN A 27 2.27 0.82 15.04
C GLN A 27 2.45 0.70 13.51
N GLY A 28 1.99 -0.43 12.96
CA GLY A 28 1.98 -0.67 11.53
C GLY A 28 1.12 0.36 10.78
N ALA A 29 1.33 0.46 9.46
CA ALA A 29 0.57 1.36 8.61
C ALA A 29 -0.95 1.22 8.76
N ILE A 30 -1.66 2.33 8.95
CA ILE A 30 -3.12 2.37 8.98
C ILE A 30 -3.64 3.01 7.71
N LEU A 31 -4.47 2.27 7.00
CA LEU A 31 -5.07 2.64 5.73
C LEU A 31 -6.57 2.96 5.94
N HIS A 32 -7.05 3.99 5.27
CA HIS A 32 -8.46 4.38 5.28
C HIS A 32 -9.00 4.48 3.86
N LYS A 33 -10.31 4.30 3.70
CA LYS A 33 -10.98 4.58 2.43
C LYS A 33 -10.71 6.01 1.99
N HIS A 34 -10.19 6.16 0.78
CA HIS A 34 -9.93 7.47 0.20
C HIS A 34 -10.21 7.46 -1.30
N ARG A 35 -11.06 8.39 -1.76
CA ARG A 35 -11.51 8.48 -3.17
C ARG A 35 -10.38 8.74 -4.18
N LYS A 36 -9.21 9.17 -3.71
CA LYS A 36 -7.99 9.33 -4.51
C LYS A 36 -6.83 8.56 -3.87
N GLY A 37 -7.13 7.42 -3.27
CA GLY A 37 -6.13 6.56 -2.65
C GLY A 37 -5.06 6.14 -3.66
N ASN A 38 -3.83 5.91 -3.20
CA ASN A 38 -2.75 5.40 -4.03
C ASN A 38 -2.74 3.86 -4.12
N TYR A 39 -3.55 3.21 -3.28
CA TYR A 39 -3.60 1.75 -3.14
C TYR A 39 -5.04 1.25 -3.30
N TRP A 40 -5.16 -0.04 -3.61
CA TRP A 40 -6.40 -0.77 -3.68
C TRP A 40 -6.38 -1.94 -2.70
N ILE A 41 -7.50 -2.15 -2.00
CA ILE A 41 -7.76 -3.38 -1.26
C ILE A 41 -8.59 -4.32 -2.14
N LEU A 42 -8.12 -5.56 -2.24
CA LEU A 42 -8.76 -6.68 -2.92
C LEU A 42 -9.05 -7.75 -1.88
N ASN A 43 -10.29 -8.23 -1.81
CA ASN A 43 -10.64 -9.37 -0.98
C ASN A 43 -10.61 -10.64 -1.85
N GLU A 44 -9.72 -11.58 -1.53
CA GLU A 44 -9.58 -12.86 -2.23
C GLU A 44 -9.68 -13.98 -1.19
N GLY A 45 -10.72 -14.81 -1.30
CA GLY A 45 -10.92 -15.95 -0.40
C GLY A 45 -11.08 -15.60 1.08
N GLY A 46 -11.55 -14.38 1.40
CA GLY A 46 -11.70 -13.90 2.77
C GLY A 46 -10.45 -13.23 3.36
N THR A 47 -9.37 -13.11 2.59
CA THR A 47 -8.17 -12.35 2.96
C THR A 47 -8.13 -11.03 2.20
N ASP A 48 -7.83 -9.94 2.92
CA ASP A 48 -7.67 -8.61 2.33
C ASP A 48 -6.21 -8.39 1.91
N TYR A 49 -6.02 -8.06 0.65
CA TYR A 49 -4.73 -7.76 0.04
C TYR A 49 -4.68 -6.32 -0.43
N MET A 50 -3.57 -5.63 -0.15
CA MET A 50 -3.30 -4.30 -0.66
C MET A 50 -2.35 -4.35 -1.86
N VAL A 51 -2.71 -3.64 -2.93
CA VAL A 51 -1.90 -3.48 -4.14
C VAL A 51 -1.75 -2.00 -4.50
N PRO A 52 -0.59 -1.56 -5.02
CA PRO A 52 -0.44 -0.20 -5.55
C PRO A 52 -1.25 -0.02 -6.82
N LYS A 53 -1.80 1.19 -7.02
CA LYS A 53 -2.40 1.55 -8.30
C LYS A 53 -1.31 1.65 -9.38
N ASN A 54 -1.66 1.28 -10.60
CA ASN A 54 -0.75 1.31 -11.75
C ASN A 54 -0.20 2.71 -12.11
N ASN A 55 -0.80 3.78 -11.59
CA ASN A 55 -0.42 5.17 -11.86
C ASN A 55 0.34 5.84 -10.70
N ILE A 56 0.65 5.11 -9.61
CA ILE A 56 1.45 5.66 -8.53
C ILE A 56 2.87 5.95 -9.05
N LYS A 57 3.36 7.16 -8.80
CA LYS A 57 4.76 7.52 -9.04
C LYS A 57 5.52 7.41 -7.73
N ILE A 58 6.45 6.46 -7.68
CA ILE A 58 7.34 6.27 -6.55
C ILE A 58 8.60 7.10 -6.83
N ASN A 59 8.82 8.13 -6.03
CA ASN A 59 10.00 8.99 -6.06
C ASN A 59 10.67 8.96 -4.68
N GLU A 60 11.82 9.60 -4.51
CA GLU A 60 12.55 9.58 -3.23
C GLU A 60 11.70 10.01 -2.03
N TYR A 61 10.77 10.96 -2.21
CA TYR A 61 9.86 11.43 -1.16
C TYR A 61 8.77 10.43 -0.81
N SER A 62 8.24 9.69 -1.79
CA SER A 62 7.21 8.67 -1.56
C SER A 62 7.79 7.29 -1.28
N LEU A 63 9.08 7.06 -1.57
CA LEU A 63 9.79 5.82 -1.31
C LEU A 63 9.79 5.47 0.17
N GLU A 64 9.98 6.45 1.05
CA GLU A 64 9.91 6.24 2.50
C GLU A 64 8.57 5.62 2.90
N THR A 65 7.47 6.20 2.42
CA THR A 65 6.11 5.73 2.67
C THR A 65 5.87 4.34 2.07
N VAL A 66 6.31 4.13 0.82
CA VAL A 66 6.12 2.85 0.13
C VAL A 66 6.93 1.75 0.80
N THR A 67 8.16 2.02 1.25
CA THR A 67 9.04 1.04 1.90
C THR A 67 8.47 0.54 3.22
N ASN A 68 7.59 1.33 3.87
CA ASN A 68 6.87 0.90 5.07
C ASN A 68 5.68 -0.03 4.76
N LEU A 69 5.23 -0.08 3.52
CA LEU A 69 4.08 -0.86 3.05
C LEU A 69 4.50 -2.08 2.21
N PHE A 70 5.62 -1.94 1.51
CA PHE A 70 6.19 -2.89 0.58
C PHE A 70 7.70 -2.92 0.74
N GLU A 71 8.29 -4.10 0.69
CA GLU A 71 9.72 -4.27 0.51
C GLU A 71 10.09 -3.84 -0.92
N CYS A 72 10.85 -2.75 -1.04
CA CYS A 72 11.31 -2.20 -2.31
C CYS A 72 12.65 -2.82 -2.71
N GLN A 73 12.63 -3.74 -3.68
CA GLN A 73 13.82 -4.43 -4.17
C GLN A 73 14.37 -3.75 -5.43
N GLY A 74 15.67 -3.44 -5.43
CA GLY A 74 16.39 -2.90 -6.58
C GLY A 74 16.00 -1.46 -6.95
N TYR A 75 15.51 -0.65 -6.01
CA TYR A 75 15.17 0.75 -6.28
C TYR A 75 16.41 1.54 -6.72
N GLN A 76 16.28 2.24 -7.86
CA GLN A 76 17.22 3.25 -8.32
C GLN A 76 16.42 4.52 -8.66
N PRO A 77 16.94 5.74 -8.39
CA PRO A 77 16.23 6.99 -8.70
C PRO A 77 15.85 7.14 -10.18
N GLU A 78 16.60 6.50 -11.09
CA GLU A 78 16.36 6.51 -12.53
C GLU A 78 15.23 5.55 -12.97
N TYR A 79 14.84 4.60 -12.10
CA TYR A 79 13.81 3.61 -12.42
C TYR A 79 12.42 4.24 -12.26
N SER A 80 11.68 4.23 -13.36
CA SER A 80 10.30 4.71 -13.41
C SER A 80 9.27 3.58 -13.37
N GLY A 81 9.73 2.34 -13.53
CA GLY A 81 8.92 1.13 -13.53
C GLY A 81 9.06 0.33 -12.25
N PHE A 82 7.97 -0.34 -11.87
CA PHE A 82 8.02 -1.37 -10.85
C PHE A 82 7.07 -2.52 -11.21
N LYS A 83 7.34 -3.69 -10.65
CA LYS A 83 6.51 -4.87 -10.75
C LYS A 83 6.11 -5.29 -9.34
N LEU A 84 4.80 -5.51 -9.14
CA LEU A 84 4.29 -6.14 -7.94
C LEU A 84 4.64 -7.63 -7.96
N ILE A 85 5.52 -8.06 -7.06
CA ILE A 85 5.92 -9.46 -6.90
C ILE A 85 4.97 -10.16 -5.91
N LYS A 86 4.68 -9.50 -4.78
CA LYS A 86 3.78 -9.99 -3.75
C LYS A 86 2.87 -8.84 -3.26
N PRO A 87 1.54 -9.03 -3.22
CA PRO A 87 0.65 -8.05 -2.60
C PRO A 87 0.89 -7.97 -1.09
N ALA A 88 0.71 -6.79 -0.51
CA ALA A 88 0.75 -6.63 0.94
C ALA A 88 -0.50 -7.26 1.56
N MET A 89 -0.39 -7.86 2.73
CA MET A 89 -1.53 -8.43 3.45
C MET A 89 -2.00 -7.44 4.50
N VAL A 90 -3.30 -7.18 4.53
CA VAL A 90 -3.91 -6.27 5.50
C VAL A 90 -5.06 -6.96 6.21
N SER A 91 -5.38 -6.47 7.41
CA SER A 91 -6.56 -6.92 8.15
C SER A 91 -7.50 -5.75 8.34
N SER A 92 -8.79 -5.97 8.08
CA SER A 92 -9.80 -4.95 8.38
C SER A 92 -9.96 -4.82 9.91
N VAL A 93 -9.69 -3.62 10.42
CA VAL A 93 -9.79 -3.30 11.86
C VAL A 93 -11.19 -2.74 12.18
N SER A 94 -11.84 -2.09 11.22
CA SER A 94 -13.17 -1.51 11.40
C SER A 94 -14.02 -1.76 10.17
N ARG A 95 -14.79 -2.86 10.16
CA ARG A 95 -15.85 -3.23 9.18
C ARG A 95 -15.64 -2.70 7.74
N GLY A 96 -14.45 -2.84 7.18
CA GLY A 96 -14.14 -2.40 5.81
C GLY A 96 -14.02 -0.88 5.61
N GLU A 97 -13.69 -0.12 6.64
CA GLU A 97 -13.37 1.33 6.61
C GLU A 97 -11.89 1.59 6.90
N ILE A 98 -11.31 0.79 7.81
CA ILE A 98 -9.92 0.89 8.25
C ILE A 98 -9.24 -0.47 8.08
N TRP A 99 -8.04 -0.45 7.53
CA TRP A 99 -7.16 -1.62 7.42
C TRP A 99 -5.82 -1.34 8.08
N GLN A 100 -5.26 -2.37 8.70
CA GLN A 100 -3.92 -2.34 9.25
C GLN A 100 -3.03 -3.31 8.47
N LEU A 101 -1.82 -2.88 8.16
CA LEU A 101 -0.81 -3.72 7.55
C LEU A 101 -0.44 -4.86 8.50
N VAL A 102 -0.57 -6.10 8.01
CA VAL A 102 -0.17 -7.32 8.73
C VAL A 102 1.16 -7.82 8.19
N GLU A 103 1.30 -7.86 6.86
CA GLU A 103 2.53 -8.27 6.19
C GLU A 103 2.85 -7.32 5.03
N PRO A 104 4.08 -6.80 4.93
CA PRO A 104 4.48 -5.98 3.80
C PRO A 104 4.44 -6.77 2.49
N GLY A 105 4.09 -6.09 1.40
CA GLY A 105 4.19 -6.65 0.05
C GLY A 105 5.61 -6.58 -0.49
N VAL A 106 5.83 -6.97 -1.74
CA VAL A 106 7.15 -6.88 -2.40
C VAL A 106 7.01 -6.22 -3.77
N LEU A 107 7.80 -5.17 -3.99
CA LEU A 107 7.92 -4.44 -5.25
C LEU A 107 9.34 -4.60 -5.81
N GLN A 108 9.45 -4.97 -7.07
CA GLN A 108 10.72 -5.02 -7.80
C GLN A 108 10.78 -3.87 -8.81
N PHE A 109 11.78 -3.01 -8.70
CA PHE A 109 11.99 -1.88 -9.61
C PHE A 109 12.88 -2.31 -10.80
N TYR A 110 12.66 -1.68 -11.96
CA TYR A 110 13.38 -1.91 -13.23
C TYR A 110 13.36 -0.70 -14.17
#